data_AF-A0A6V7TP22-F1
#
_entry.id   AF-A0A6V7TP22-F1
#
_cell.length_a   1.000
_cell.length_b   1.000
_cell.length_c   1.000
_cell.angle_alpha   90.00
_cell.angle_beta   90.00
_cell.angle_gamma   90.00
#
_symmetry.space_group_name_H-M   'P 1'
#
loop_
_entity.id
_entity.type
_entity.pdbx_description
1 polymer ?
#
loop_
_entity_poly.entity_id
_entity_poly.type
_entity_poly.pdbx_seq_one_letter_code
_entity_poly.pdbx_strand_id
1 'polypeptide(L)'
;MNFISFSIFTLLIVLILYLNSAFSYTYISYHKPLNKEQQESERIQSIVSKCYQNSCRQWVLECHWFCDAIRGLKDYERCLDCLRTQGMGCYECFDL
;
A
#
# COMPACT_ATOMS: atom_id res chain seq x y z
N MET A 1 -6.43 60.87 13.76
CA MET A 1 -6.43 59.46 14.21
C MET A 1 -6.88 58.44 13.16
N ASN A 2 -7.22 58.83 11.92
CA ASN A 2 -7.86 57.90 10.97
C ASN A 2 -6.89 57.21 10.00
N PHE A 3 -5.74 57.83 9.69
CA PHE A 3 -4.79 57.31 8.69
C PHE A 3 -4.00 56.09 9.17
N ILE A 4 -3.61 56.07 10.44
CA ILE A 4 -2.88 54.96 11.07
C ILE A 4 -3.77 53.73 11.19
N SER A 5 -5.05 53.92 11.56
CA SER A 5 -6.04 52.85 11.65
C SER A 5 -6.29 52.18 10.29
N PHE A 6 -6.37 52.97 9.22
CA PHE A 6 -6.57 52.45 7.86
C PHE A 6 -5.36 51.64 7.36
N SER A 7 -4.14 52.09 7.66
CA SER A 7 -2.89 51.39 7.33
C SER A 7 -2.75 50.04 8.07
N ILE A 8 -3.17 49.98 9.33
CA ILE A 8 -3.18 48.74 10.11
C ILE A 8 -4.20 47.75 9.54
N PHE A 9 -5.38 48.24 9.15
CA PHE A 9 -6.42 47.40 8.55
C PHE A 9 -5.97 46.76 7.23
N THR A 10 -5.30 47.52 6.36
CA THR A 10 -4.77 46.97 5.10
C THR A 10 -3.66 45.95 5.33
N LEU A 11 -2.76 46.19 6.29
CA LEU A 11 -1.74 45.21 6.68
C LEU A 11 -2.33 43.89 7.19
N LEU A 12 -3.38 43.95 8.00
CA LEU A 12 -4.05 42.74 8.50
C LEU A 12 -4.72 41.93 7.38
N ILE A 13 -5.35 42.60 6.41
CA ILE A 13 -5.95 41.93 5.25
C ILE A 13 -4.87 41.21 4.42
N VAL A 14 -3.74 41.87 4.16
CA VAL A 14 -2.62 41.26 3.42
C VAL A 14 -2.04 40.06 4.17
N LEU A 15 -1.89 40.16 5.49
CA LEU A 15 -1.41 39.05 6.32
C LEU A 15 -2.35 37.84 6.26
N ILE A 16 -3.67 38.07 6.35
CA ILE A 16 -4.67 37.01 6.27
C ILE A 16 -4.64 36.33 4.90
N LEU A 17 -4.52 37.09 3.81
CA LEU A 17 -4.42 36.53 2.46
C LEU A 17 -3.16 35.68 2.29
N TYR A 18 -2.02 36.13 2.84
CA TYR A 18 -0.77 35.39 2.83
C TYR A 18 -0.85 34.07 3.62
N LEU A 19 -1.46 34.09 4.80
CA LEU A 19 -1.63 32.89 5.62
C LEU A 19 -2.56 31.86 4.95
N ASN A 20 -3.65 32.32 4.31
CA ASN A 20 -4.56 31.44 3.58
C ASN A 20 -3.90 30.80 2.35
N SER A 21 -3.09 31.55 1.60
CA SER A 21 -2.41 31.00 0.43
C SER A 21 -1.33 29.98 0.81
N ALA A 22 -0.57 30.26 1.88
CA ALA A 22 0.40 29.33 2.44
C ALA A 22 -0.28 28.04 2.93
N PHE A 23 -1.42 28.15 3.62
CA PHE A 23 -2.20 27.00 4.09
C PHE A 23 -2.81 26.19 2.94
N SER A 24 -3.33 26.85 1.89
CA SER A 24 -3.83 26.16 0.70
C SER A 24 -2.73 25.37 -0.02
N TYR A 25 -1.53 25.96 -0.13
CA TYR A 25 -0.40 25.32 -0.81
C TYR A 25 0.06 24.06 -0.07
N THR A 26 0.17 24.12 1.26
CA THR A 26 0.55 22.95 2.06
C THR A 26 -0.55 21.89 2.02
N TYR A 27 -1.82 22.26 2.14
CA TYR A 27 -2.95 21.33 2.09
C TYR A 27 -2.96 20.50 0.79
N ILE A 28 -2.79 21.14 -0.37
CA ILE A 28 -2.75 20.46 -1.67
C ILE A 28 -1.54 19.51 -1.77
N SER A 29 -0.38 19.91 -1.23
CA SER A 29 0.82 19.08 -1.24
C SER A 29 0.67 17.83 -0.36
N TYR A 30 -0.01 17.92 0.79
CA TYR A 30 -0.29 16.78 1.67
C TYR A 30 -1.38 15.86 1.13
N HIS A 31 -2.39 16.42 0.46
CA HIS A 31 -3.51 15.66 -0.11
C HIS A 31 -3.28 15.26 -1.57
N LYS A 32 -2.02 15.22 -2.03
CA LYS A 32 -1.72 14.75 -3.38
C LYS A 32 -2.28 13.34 -3.56
N PRO A 33 -3.26 13.13 -4.45
CA PRO A 33 -3.86 11.82 -4.63
C PRO A 33 -2.80 10.85 -5.12
N LEU A 34 -2.71 9.69 -4.49
CA LEU A 34 -1.79 8.62 -4.87
C LEU A 34 -2.07 8.25 -6.34
N ASN A 35 -1.07 8.36 -7.19
CA ASN A 35 -1.13 7.91 -8.57
C ASN A 35 -1.34 6.39 -8.60
N LYS A 36 -2.05 5.90 -9.63
CA LYS A 36 -2.37 4.46 -9.79
C LYS A 36 -1.12 3.57 -9.72
N GLU A 37 0.01 4.04 -10.24
CA GLU A 37 1.30 3.34 -10.18
C GLU A 37 1.86 3.18 -8.75
N GLN A 38 1.73 4.19 -7.88
CA GLN A 38 2.14 4.04 -6.47
C GLN A 38 1.19 3.10 -5.72
N GLN A 39 -0.11 3.18 -5.98
CA GLN A 39 -1.09 2.28 -5.37
C GLN A 39 -0.82 0.81 -5.74
N GLU A 40 -0.43 0.55 -6.99
CA GLU A 40 -0.04 -0.79 -7.46
C GLU A 40 1.27 -1.25 -6.82
N SER A 41 2.28 -0.38 -6.75
CA SER A 41 3.55 -0.69 -6.10
C SER A 41 3.39 -1.01 -4.61
N GLU A 42 2.58 -0.25 -3.87
CA GLU A 42 2.28 -0.53 -2.46
C GLU A 42 1.55 -1.86 -2.28
N ARG A 43 0.64 -2.20 -3.20
CA ARG A 43 -0.06 -3.49 -3.21
C ARG A 43 0.93 -4.64 -3.41
N ILE A 44 1.83 -4.53 -4.39
CA ILE A 44 2.86 -5.53 -4.67
C ILE A 44 3.79 -5.68 -3.46
N GLN A 45 4.26 -4.59 -2.86
CA GLN A 45 5.13 -4.65 -1.67
C GLN A 45 4.42 -5.29 -0.48
N SER A 46 3.13 -5.03 -0.30
CA SER A 46 2.32 -5.68 0.74
C SER A 46 2.26 -7.20 0.52
N ILE A 47 1.98 -7.64 -0.71
CA ILE A 47 1.93 -9.06 -1.08
C ILE A 47 3.31 -9.71 -0.90
N VAL A 48 4.38 -9.11 -1.45
CA VAL A 48 5.75 -9.59 -1.31
C VAL A 48 6.16 -9.72 0.16
N SER A 49 5.84 -8.75 1.01
CA SER A 49 6.20 -8.80 2.43
C SER A 49 5.51 -9.96 3.16
N LYS A 50 4.23 -10.24 2.84
CA LYS A 50 3.48 -11.36 3.39
C LYS A 50 4.02 -12.71 2.88
N CYS A 51 4.38 -12.78 1.61
CA CYS A 51 4.85 -14.02 0.99
C CYS A 51 6.29 -14.39 1.35
N TYR A 52 7.16 -13.39 1.53
CA TYR A 52 8.56 -13.60 1.91
C TYR A 52 8.79 -13.69 3.42
N GLN A 53 7.76 -13.57 4.26
CA GLN A 53 7.86 -13.96 5.66
C GLN A 53 8.25 -15.45 5.77
N ASN A 54 9.19 -15.77 6.66
CA ASN A 54 9.84 -17.09 6.77
C ASN A 54 8.84 -18.27 6.71
N SER A 55 7.70 -18.14 7.38
CA SER A 55 6.70 -19.20 7.45
C SER A 55 6.02 -19.46 6.10
N CYS A 56 5.56 -18.44 5.37
CA CYS A 56 4.94 -18.63 4.06
C CYS A 56 5.96 -19.03 3.00
N ARG A 57 7.17 -18.46 3.03
CA ARG A 57 8.23 -18.77 2.07
C ARG A 57 8.64 -20.25 2.11
N GLN A 58 8.86 -20.80 3.30
CA GLN A 58 9.22 -22.21 3.45
C GLN A 58 8.06 -23.13 3.06
N TRP A 59 6.85 -22.78 3.50
CA TRP A 59 5.65 -23.58 3.25
C TRP A 59 5.29 -23.64 1.76
N VAL A 60 5.32 -22.51 1.05
CA VAL A 60 5.04 -22.45 -0.40
C VAL A 60 6.11 -23.22 -1.17
N LEU A 61 7.38 -23.12 -0.81
CA LEU A 61 8.46 -23.84 -1.48
C LEU A 61 8.30 -25.37 -1.35
N GLU A 62 7.96 -25.85 -0.16
CA GLU A 62 7.69 -27.27 0.08
C GLU A 62 6.45 -27.75 -0.67
N CYS A 63 5.37 -26.95 -0.68
CA CYS A 63 4.15 -27.29 -1.41
C CYS A 63 4.32 -27.24 -2.94
N HIS A 64 5.03 -26.25 -3.50
CA HIS A 64 5.34 -26.21 -4.94
C HIS A 64 6.11 -27.45 -5.36
N TRP A 65 7.11 -27.85 -4.58
CA TRP A 65 7.87 -29.07 -4.86
C TRP A 65 6.99 -30.32 -4.83
N PHE A 66 6.10 -30.45 -3.84
CA PHE A 66 5.15 -31.55 -3.76
C PHE A 66 4.18 -31.57 -4.96
N CYS A 67 3.61 -30.42 -5.31
CA CYS A 67 2.68 -30.27 -6.42
C CYS A 67 3.33 -30.59 -7.78
N ASP A 68 4.58 -30.15 -8.00
CA ASP A 68 5.34 -30.49 -9.20
C ASP A 68 5.65 -31.98 -9.29
N ALA A 69 5.99 -32.62 -8.17
CA ALA A 69 6.29 -34.05 -8.12
C ALA A 69 5.09 -34.95 -8.48
N ILE A 70 3.86 -34.48 -8.25
CA ILE A 70 2.62 -35.22 -8.55
C ILE A 70 1.88 -34.71 -9.79
N ARG A 71 2.48 -33.78 -10.53
CA ARG A 71 1.90 -33.19 -11.73
C ARG A 71 1.62 -34.25 -12.79
N GLY A 72 0.35 -34.35 -13.22
CA GLY A 72 -0.09 -35.34 -14.21
C GLY A 72 -0.48 -36.71 -13.64
N LEU A 73 -0.40 -36.90 -12.32
CA LEU A 73 -0.97 -38.07 -11.64
C LEU A 73 -2.47 -37.87 -11.36
N LYS A 74 -3.21 -38.97 -11.16
CA LYS A 74 -4.65 -38.94 -10.85
C LYS A 74 -4.99 -38.16 -9.57
N ASP A 75 -4.04 -38.02 -8.65
CA ASP A 75 -4.20 -37.35 -7.37
C ASP A 75 -3.67 -35.90 -7.36
N TYR A 76 -3.50 -35.26 -8.54
CA TYR A 76 -3.02 -33.88 -8.62
C TYR A 76 -3.86 -32.91 -7.76
N GLU A 77 -5.16 -33.13 -7.60
CA GLU A 77 -6.03 -32.30 -6.75
C GLU A 77 -5.59 -32.27 -5.27
N ARG A 78 -4.84 -33.29 -4.81
CA ARG A 78 -4.28 -33.34 -3.44
C ARG A 78 -3.06 -32.45 -3.24
N CYS A 79 -2.50 -31.87 -4.30
CA CYS A 79 -1.45 -30.85 -4.22
C CYS A 79 -1.82 -29.75 -3.21
N LEU A 80 -3.09 -29.30 -3.27
CA LEU A 80 -3.62 -28.22 -2.44
C LEU A 80 -3.85 -28.64 -0.98
N ASP A 81 -3.81 -29.93 -0.64
CA ASP A 81 -3.87 -30.38 0.75
C ASP A 81 -2.65 -29.92 1.55
N CYS A 82 -1.52 -29.69 0.87
CA CYS A 82 -0.33 -29.11 1.48
C CYS A 82 -0.56 -27.66 1.97
N LEU A 83 -1.45 -26.89 1.32
CA LEU A 83 -1.76 -25.50 1.67
C LEU A 83 -2.91 -25.36 2.68
N ARG A 84 -3.49 -26.47 3.16
CA ARG A 84 -4.87 -26.46 3.68
C ARG A 84 -5.07 -25.78 5.03
N THR A 85 -4.35 -26.13 6.09
CA THR A 85 -4.58 -25.54 7.44
C THR A 85 -3.53 -24.52 7.86
N GLN A 86 -2.27 -24.73 7.49
CA GLN A 86 -1.17 -23.80 7.77
C GLN A 86 -0.93 -22.78 6.64
N GLY A 87 -1.30 -23.14 5.40
CA GLY A 87 -1.03 -22.35 4.20
C GLY A 87 -2.17 -21.46 3.73
N MET A 88 -3.35 -21.45 4.38
CA MET A 88 -4.49 -20.62 3.95
C MET A 88 -4.14 -19.14 3.84
N GLY A 89 -3.35 -18.62 4.77
CA GLY A 89 -2.84 -17.24 4.73
C GLY A 89 -1.72 -17.00 3.71
N CYS A 90 -1.18 -18.06 3.12
CA CYS A 90 -0.12 -18.05 2.13
C CYS A 90 -0.61 -18.50 0.75
N TYR A 91 -1.92 -18.75 0.56
CA TYR A 91 -2.48 -19.21 -0.72
C TYR A 91 -2.25 -18.16 -1.82
N GLU A 92 -2.44 -16.88 -1.51
CA GLU A 92 -2.12 -15.77 -2.42
C GLU A 92 -0.65 -15.77 -2.87
N CYS A 93 0.23 -16.39 -2.09
CA CYS A 93 1.66 -16.51 -2.38
C CYS A 93 2.02 -17.73 -3.23
N PHE A 94 1.13 -18.71 -3.32
CA PHE A 94 1.33 -19.93 -4.09
C PHE A 94 0.99 -19.74 -5.57
N ASP A 95 0.04 -18.83 -5.86
CA ASP A 95 -0.44 -18.48 -7.21
C ASP A 95 0.38 -17.34 -7.89
N LEU A 96 1.40 -16.81 -7.20
CA LEU A 96 2.35 -15.81 -7.72
C LEU A 96 3.51 -16.46 -8.46
#